data_AF-A0A9P8IZ92-F1
#
_entry.id   AF-A0A9P8IZ92-F1
#
_cell.length_a   1.000
_cell.length_b   1.000
_cell.length_c   1.000
_cell.angle_alpha   90.00
_cell.angle_beta   90.00
_cell.angle_gamma   90.00
#
_symmetry.space_group_name_H-M   'P 1'
#
loop_
_entity.id
_entity.type
_entity.pdbx_description
1 polymer ?
#
loop_
_entity_poly.entity_id
_entity_poly.type
_entity_poly.pdbx_seq_one_letter_code
_entity_poly.pdbx_strand_id
1 'polypeptide(L)'
;MQLFLINFILIAYYLFSFVRADITTDAIHLQGLASNTADTIFASLNGTSYLNTSDLVSRVTAAIQGADSIVISNVSSSGTANVTLNDAYFNFVDSMLYLADTVQRRGRLFHSELNLPVYQALQNLSSAVSTYGHDLTSHSLIQRNSTIRTLTTGSAIVNAQSAWANNQNYPGKRETLSWSG
;
A
#
# COMPACT_ATOMS: atom_id res chain seq x y z
N MET A 1 -16.30 17.31 24.89
CA MET A 1 -15.05 17.78 24.25
C MET A 1 -13.85 16.85 24.51
N GLN A 2 -14.06 15.55 24.75
CA GLN A 2 -12.97 14.58 25.03
C GLN A 2 -12.54 13.77 23.80
N LEU A 3 -13.43 13.59 22.81
CA LEU A 3 -13.17 12.84 21.58
C LEU A 3 -12.27 13.57 20.56
N PHE A 4 -12.17 14.90 20.63
CA PHE A 4 -11.28 15.68 19.76
C PHE A 4 -9.81 15.60 20.20
N LEU A 5 -9.56 15.50 21.51
CA LEU A 5 -8.20 15.41 22.06
C LEU A 5 -7.55 14.05 21.80
N ILE A 6 -8.33 12.95 21.81
CA ILE A 6 -7.80 11.61 21.51
C ILE A 6 -7.39 11.52 20.03
N ASN A 7 -8.18 12.08 19.11
CA ASN A 7 -7.80 12.13 17.70
C ASN A 7 -6.60 13.06 17.45
N PHE A 8 -6.47 14.18 18.17
CA PHE A 8 -5.34 15.08 18.01
C PHE A 8 -4.03 14.51 18.58
N ILE A 9 -4.10 13.76 19.69
CA ILE A 9 -2.94 13.06 20.27
C ILE A 9 -2.53 11.87 19.39
N LEU A 10 -3.47 11.19 18.73
CA LEU A 10 -3.15 10.18 17.71
C LEU A 10 -2.51 10.83 16.48
N ILE A 11 -3.04 11.94 15.96
CA ILE A 11 -2.51 12.62 14.77
C ILE A 11 -1.10 13.21 15.02
N ALA A 12 -0.81 13.69 16.24
CA ALA A 12 0.50 14.25 16.58
C ALA A 12 1.58 13.19 16.88
N TYR A 13 1.22 11.92 17.07
CA TYR A 13 2.18 10.83 17.33
C TYR A 13 2.70 10.13 16.05
N TYR A 14 2.15 10.45 14.87
CA TYR A 14 2.50 9.74 13.62
C TYR A 14 3.63 10.36 12.81
N LEU A 15 4.38 11.32 13.36
CA LEU A 15 5.74 11.59 12.91
C LEU A 15 6.68 10.59 13.60
N PHE A 16 6.55 9.31 13.23
CA PHE A 16 7.60 8.35 13.53
C PHE A 16 8.84 8.77 12.73
N SER A 17 9.76 9.44 13.42
CA SER A 17 11.15 9.54 13.01
C SER A 17 11.70 8.12 12.97
N PHE A 18 11.60 7.46 11.81
CA PHE A 18 12.26 6.18 11.60
C PHE A 18 13.76 6.40 11.80
N VAL A 19 14.35 5.69 12.75
CA VAL A 19 15.80 5.50 12.79
C VAL A 19 16.12 4.63 11.57
N ARG A 20 16.46 5.30 10.46
CA ARG A 20 16.69 4.75 9.12
C ARG A 20 18.04 4.05 9.09
N ALA A 21 18.01 2.73 9.26
CA ALA A 21 19.14 1.85 8.98
C ALA A 21 19.14 1.48 7.49
N ASP A 22 20.22 0.89 7.00
CA ASP A 22 20.49 0.58 5.59
C ASP A 22 19.30 -0.01 4.78
N ILE A 23 19.47 -0.06 3.45
CA ILE A 23 18.46 -0.51 2.46
C ILE A 23 17.78 -1.85 2.83
N THR A 24 18.51 -2.77 3.48
CA THR A 24 17.95 -4.06 3.92
C THR A 24 16.97 -3.86 5.06
N THR A 25 17.33 -3.05 6.05
CA THR A 25 16.47 -2.72 7.18
C THR A 25 15.23 -1.94 6.73
N ASP A 26 15.39 -1.03 5.77
CA ASP A 26 14.26 -0.33 5.16
C ASP A 26 13.30 -1.31 4.47
N ALA A 27 13.80 -2.26 3.68
CA ALA A 27 12.95 -3.28 3.04
C ALA A 27 12.17 -4.12 4.06
N ILE A 28 12.79 -4.49 5.20
CA ILE A 28 12.12 -5.22 6.29
C ILE A 28 11.03 -4.35 6.95
N HIS A 29 11.29 -3.05 7.17
CA HIS A 29 10.30 -2.14 7.71
C HIS A 29 9.13 -1.92 6.74
N LEU A 30 9.41 -1.75 5.45
CA LEU A 30 8.39 -1.64 4.41
C LEU A 30 7.53 -2.91 4.35
N GLN A 31 8.16 -4.08 4.44
CA GLN A 31 7.44 -5.36 4.53
C GLN A 31 6.45 -5.32 5.70
N GLY A 32 6.93 -5.02 6.92
CA GLY A 32 6.09 -4.99 8.12
C GLY A 32 4.95 -3.98 8.01
N LEU A 33 5.22 -2.78 7.49
CA LEU A 33 4.21 -1.75 7.29
C LEU A 33 3.12 -2.18 6.28
N ALA A 34 3.52 -2.76 5.16
CA ALA A 34 2.59 -3.24 4.14
C ALA A 34 1.72 -4.40 4.67
N SER A 35 2.31 -5.38 5.36
CA SER A 35 1.57 -6.48 5.99
C SER A 35 0.59 -5.99 7.05
N ASN A 36 1.02 -5.13 7.98
CA ASN A 36 0.14 -4.58 9.02
C ASN A 36 -1.02 -3.78 8.43
N THR A 37 -0.75 -3.05 7.34
CA THR A 37 -1.77 -2.32 6.61
C THR A 37 -2.76 -3.28 5.94
N ALA A 38 -2.25 -4.33 5.29
CA ALA A 38 -3.08 -5.36 4.69
C ALA A 38 -3.95 -6.05 5.76
N ASP A 39 -3.41 -6.42 6.91
CA ASP A 39 -4.14 -7.05 8.00
C ASP A 39 -5.24 -6.15 8.58
N THR A 40 -4.97 -4.84 8.71
CA THR A 40 -5.97 -3.85 9.11
C THR A 40 -7.14 -3.81 8.14
N ILE A 41 -6.86 -3.84 6.84
CA ILE A 41 -7.88 -3.85 5.78
C ILE A 41 -8.58 -5.22 5.76
N PHE A 42 -7.86 -6.31 5.94
CA PHE A 42 -8.41 -7.66 5.95
C PHE A 42 -9.44 -7.83 7.07
N ALA A 43 -9.10 -7.38 8.28
CA ALA A 43 -9.99 -7.41 9.44
C ALA A 43 -11.31 -6.64 9.20
N SER A 44 -11.29 -5.67 8.29
CA SER A 44 -12.45 -4.84 7.96
C SER A 44 -13.34 -5.40 6.85
N LEU A 45 -12.95 -6.48 6.16
CA LEU A 45 -13.65 -6.97 4.96
C LEU A 45 -15.12 -7.34 5.24
N ASN A 46 -15.43 -7.80 6.44
CA ASN A 46 -16.80 -8.13 6.83
C ASN A 46 -17.64 -6.92 7.27
N GLY A 47 -17.05 -5.71 7.26
CA GLY A 47 -17.69 -4.48 7.71
C GLY A 47 -17.90 -3.50 6.56
N THR A 48 -19.00 -2.75 6.63
CA THR A 48 -19.31 -1.67 5.68
C THR A 48 -18.82 -0.30 6.17
N SER A 49 -18.21 -0.25 7.35
CA SER A 49 -17.75 0.99 7.98
C SER A 49 -16.59 1.63 7.23
N TYR A 50 -16.48 2.94 7.38
CA TYR A 50 -15.38 3.74 6.83
C TYR A 50 -14.07 3.34 7.53
N LEU A 51 -13.11 2.79 6.77
CA LEU A 51 -11.80 2.38 7.28
C LEU A 51 -10.70 3.43 7.04
N ASN A 52 -10.92 4.37 6.10
CA ASN A 52 -9.88 5.26 5.59
C ASN A 52 -8.79 4.52 4.80
N THR A 53 -9.19 3.63 3.88
CA THR A 53 -8.27 2.81 3.08
C THR A 53 -7.26 3.67 2.30
N SER A 54 -7.65 4.87 1.88
CA SER A 54 -6.76 5.81 1.19
C SER A 54 -5.59 6.28 2.05
N ASP A 55 -5.82 6.57 3.34
CA ASP A 55 -4.74 7.01 4.25
C ASP A 55 -3.79 5.86 4.57
N LEU A 56 -4.36 4.69 4.85
CA LEU A 56 -3.62 3.44 5.05
C LEU A 56 -2.67 3.13 3.87
N VAL A 57 -3.17 3.18 2.64
CA VAL A 57 -2.36 2.99 1.43
C VAL A 57 -1.34 4.12 1.25
N SER A 58 -1.72 5.37 1.49
CA SER A 58 -0.84 6.54 1.34
C SER A 58 0.33 6.52 2.32
N ARG A 59 0.15 5.96 3.53
CA ARG A 59 1.24 5.76 4.49
C ARG A 59 2.30 4.79 3.98
N VAL A 60 1.89 3.70 3.34
CA VAL A 60 2.82 2.76 2.69
C VAL A 60 3.57 3.46 1.56
N THR A 61 2.86 4.22 0.71
CA THR A 61 3.47 5.01 -0.37
C THR A 61 4.53 5.97 0.16
N ALA A 62 4.22 6.75 1.20
CA ALA A 62 5.16 7.70 1.78
C ALA A 62 6.41 7.01 2.37
N ALA A 63 6.25 5.85 2.98
CA ALA A 63 7.37 5.06 3.48
C ALA A 63 8.28 4.58 2.34
N ILE A 64 7.70 4.09 1.23
CA ILE A 64 8.47 3.65 0.05
C ILE A 64 9.25 4.82 -0.54
N GLN A 65 8.61 5.97 -0.75
CA GLN A 65 9.28 7.18 -1.24
C GLN A 65 10.40 7.64 -0.29
N GLY A 66 10.18 7.48 1.02
CA GLY A 66 11.18 7.76 2.04
C GLY A 66 12.41 6.86 1.95
N ALA A 67 12.23 5.57 1.65
CA ALA A 67 13.31 4.60 1.45
C ALA A 67 14.02 4.81 0.10
N ASP A 68 13.27 5.11 -0.95
CA ASP A 68 13.78 5.41 -2.29
C ASP A 68 14.76 6.59 -2.29
N SER A 69 14.40 7.68 -1.60
CA SER A 69 15.28 8.84 -1.44
C SER A 69 16.63 8.51 -0.78
N ILE A 70 16.67 7.49 0.08
CA ILE A 70 17.90 7.01 0.75
C ILE A 70 18.76 6.20 -0.23
N VAL A 71 18.13 5.35 -1.05
CA VAL A 71 18.83 4.61 -2.10
C VAL A 71 19.54 5.59 -3.03
N ILE A 72 18.84 6.63 -3.47
CA ILE A 72 19.42 7.67 -4.32
C ILE A 72 20.56 8.42 -3.62
N SER A 73 20.45 8.71 -2.31
CA SER A 73 21.47 9.49 -1.60
C SER A 73 22.72 8.68 -1.21
N ASN A 74 22.58 7.38 -0.97
CA ASN A 74 23.63 6.55 -0.36
C ASN A 74 24.40 5.69 -1.37
N VAL A 75 23.85 5.48 -2.57
CA VAL A 75 24.53 4.65 -3.58
C VAL A 75 25.49 5.53 -4.38
N SER A 76 26.73 5.60 -3.92
CA SER A 76 27.83 6.32 -4.60
C SER A 76 28.46 5.54 -5.77
N SER A 77 28.14 4.25 -5.90
CA SER A 77 28.54 3.38 -7.02
C SER A 77 27.63 2.15 -7.11
N SER A 78 27.43 1.59 -8.29
CA SER A 78 26.62 0.37 -8.48
C SER A 78 27.13 -0.76 -7.58
N GLY A 79 26.24 -1.32 -6.75
CA GLY A 79 26.56 -2.39 -5.82
C GLY A 79 26.42 -3.77 -6.45
N THR A 80 26.88 -4.79 -5.73
CA THR A 80 26.55 -6.19 -6.06
C THR A 80 25.33 -6.61 -5.27
N ALA A 81 24.35 -7.20 -5.94
CA ALA A 81 23.14 -7.73 -5.32
C ALA A 81 23.48 -8.69 -4.17
N ASN A 82 23.13 -8.29 -2.94
CA ASN A 82 23.35 -9.08 -1.73
C ASN A 82 22.17 -10.03 -1.52
N VAL A 83 22.43 -11.29 -1.16
CA VAL A 83 21.38 -12.29 -0.87
C VAL A 83 20.42 -11.78 0.21
N THR A 84 20.95 -11.22 1.31
CA THR A 84 20.11 -10.72 2.41
C THR A 84 19.17 -9.59 1.98
N LEU A 85 19.67 -8.65 1.16
CA LEU A 85 18.85 -7.57 0.61
C LEU A 85 17.80 -8.12 -0.37
N ASN A 86 18.16 -9.10 -1.19
CA ASN A 86 17.21 -9.73 -2.10
C ASN A 86 16.07 -10.41 -1.35
N ASP A 87 16.38 -11.17 -0.30
CA ASP A 87 15.35 -11.83 0.51
C ASP A 87 14.44 -10.80 1.20
N ALA A 88 15.02 -9.75 1.77
CA ALA A 88 14.27 -8.65 2.38
C ALA A 88 13.36 -7.94 1.37
N TYR A 89 13.88 -7.62 0.19
CA TYR A 89 13.12 -6.99 -0.89
C TYR A 89 12.03 -7.92 -1.41
N PHE A 90 12.31 -9.22 -1.56
CA PHE A 90 11.35 -10.22 -2.02
C PHE A 90 10.16 -10.31 -1.06
N ASN A 91 10.43 -10.35 0.24
CA ASN A 91 9.39 -10.34 1.27
C ASN A 91 8.56 -9.05 1.25
N PHE A 92 9.19 -7.90 0.99
CA PHE A 92 8.49 -6.63 0.77
C PHE A 92 7.56 -6.67 -0.44
N VAL A 93 8.01 -7.15 -1.62
CA VAL A 93 7.12 -7.20 -2.80
C VAL A 93 5.98 -8.22 -2.63
N ASP A 94 6.20 -9.28 -1.84
CA ASP A 94 5.14 -10.24 -1.47
C ASP A 94 4.12 -9.64 -0.50
N SER A 95 4.53 -8.88 0.51
CA SER A 95 3.58 -8.17 1.38
C SER A 95 2.81 -7.09 0.63
N MET A 96 3.42 -6.48 -0.38
CA MET A 96 2.73 -5.55 -1.28
C MET A 96 1.67 -6.24 -2.15
N LEU A 97 1.94 -7.47 -2.60
CA LEU A 97 0.96 -8.29 -3.32
C LEU A 97 -0.24 -8.62 -2.42
N TYR A 98 0.02 -8.97 -1.16
CA TYR A 98 -1.02 -9.20 -0.16
C TYR A 98 -1.85 -7.94 0.14
N LEU A 99 -1.19 -6.77 0.25
CA LEU A 99 -1.88 -5.49 0.39
C LEU A 99 -2.79 -5.21 -0.81
N ALA A 100 -2.28 -5.39 -2.04
CA ALA A 100 -3.05 -5.17 -3.25
C ALA A 100 -4.29 -6.08 -3.33
N ASP A 101 -4.14 -7.38 -3.07
CA ASP A 101 -5.27 -8.33 -3.05
C ASP A 101 -6.31 -7.92 -2.00
N THR A 102 -5.87 -7.55 -0.80
CA THR A 102 -6.79 -7.18 0.28
C THR A 102 -7.54 -5.87 -0.01
N VAL A 103 -6.85 -4.86 -0.52
CA VAL A 103 -7.48 -3.60 -0.97
C VAL A 103 -8.45 -3.87 -2.12
N GLN A 104 -8.11 -4.74 -3.06
CA GLN A 104 -8.99 -5.14 -4.15
C GLN A 104 -10.24 -5.83 -3.64
N ARG A 105 -10.12 -6.77 -2.69
CA ARG A 105 -11.26 -7.44 -2.06
C ARG A 105 -12.16 -6.44 -1.37
N ARG A 106 -11.60 -5.49 -0.61
CA ARG A 106 -12.37 -4.44 0.05
C ARG A 106 -13.17 -3.62 -0.97
N GLY A 107 -12.54 -3.15 -2.05
CA GLY A 107 -13.22 -2.35 -3.08
C GLY A 107 -14.29 -3.10 -3.89
N ARG A 108 -14.33 -4.43 -3.81
CA ARG A 108 -15.39 -5.26 -4.41
C ARG A 108 -16.59 -5.49 -3.49
N LEU A 109 -16.45 -5.16 -2.21
CA LEU A 109 -17.52 -5.29 -1.22
C LEU A 109 -18.23 -3.95 -1.03
N PHE A 110 -19.43 -4.00 -0.47
CA PHE A 110 -20.14 -2.78 -0.11
C PHE A 110 -19.42 -2.07 1.06
N HIS A 111 -19.05 -0.80 0.85
CA HIS A 111 -18.38 0.03 1.84
C HIS A 111 -18.93 1.46 1.79
N SER A 112 -18.74 2.24 2.86
CA SER A 112 -19.17 3.64 2.90
C SER A 112 -18.09 4.64 2.45
N GLU A 113 -16.87 4.19 2.18
CA GLU A 113 -15.75 5.08 1.84
C GLU A 113 -15.74 5.49 0.37
N LEU A 114 -15.26 6.70 0.10
CA LEU A 114 -15.20 7.25 -1.24
C LEU A 114 -14.15 6.51 -2.08
N ASN A 115 -14.51 6.14 -3.30
CA ASN A 115 -13.65 5.34 -4.17
C ASN A 115 -12.48 6.13 -4.75
N LEU A 116 -12.72 7.39 -5.13
CA LEU A 116 -11.72 8.23 -5.80
C LEU A 116 -10.44 8.42 -4.97
N PRO A 117 -10.50 8.75 -3.66
CA PRO A 117 -9.29 8.81 -2.83
C PRO A 117 -8.50 7.50 -2.76
N VAL A 118 -9.18 6.35 -2.69
CA VAL A 118 -8.50 5.04 -2.65
C VAL A 118 -7.85 4.72 -4.00
N TYR A 119 -8.55 5.00 -5.09
CA TYR A 119 -8.03 4.89 -6.46
C TYR A 119 -6.76 5.74 -6.66
N GLN A 120 -6.77 6.98 -6.19
CA GLN A 120 -5.60 7.86 -6.24
C GLN A 120 -4.44 7.37 -5.37
N ALA A 121 -4.74 6.91 -4.15
CA ALA A 121 -3.72 6.35 -3.27
C ALA A 121 -3.03 5.13 -3.89
N LEU A 122 -3.80 4.24 -4.54
CA LEU A 122 -3.27 3.07 -5.24
C LEU A 122 -2.46 3.43 -6.50
N GLN A 123 -2.82 4.50 -7.23
CA GLN A 123 -1.99 5.01 -8.33
C GLN A 123 -0.63 5.50 -7.82
N ASN A 124 -0.63 6.28 -6.74
CA ASN A 124 0.61 6.77 -6.13
C ASN A 124 1.46 5.61 -5.58
N LEU A 125 0.82 4.60 -4.98
CA LEU A 125 1.50 3.40 -4.52
C LEU A 125 2.15 2.63 -5.67
N SER A 126 1.43 2.44 -6.78
CA SER A 126 1.96 1.77 -7.98
C SER A 126 3.18 2.50 -8.53
N SER A 127 3.13 3.84 -8.57
CA SER A 127 4.25 4.66 -8.99
C SER A 127 5.45 4.49 -8.05
N ALA A 128 5.24 4.59 -6.73
CA ALA A 128 6.30 4.46 -5.75
C ALA A 128 6.98 3.08 -5.77
N VAL A 129 6.21 1.99 -5.85
CA VAL A 129 6.77 0.62 -5.96
C VAL A 129 7.58 0.45 -7.25
N SER A 130 7.09 1.00 -8.36
CA SER A 130 7.79 0.93 -9.65
C SER A 130 9.10 1.72 -9.63
N THR A 131 9.10 2.93 -9.10
CA THR A 131 10.32 3.76 -8.98
C THR A 131 11.34 3.09 -8.06
N TYR A 132 10.92 2.65 -6.87
CA TYR A 132 11.82 2.01 -5.92
C TYR A 132 12.45 0.72 -6.47
N GLY A 133 11.67 -0.12 -7.15
CA GLY A 133 12.21 -1.30 -7.81
C GLY A 133 13.11 -0.97 -9.00
N HIS A 134 12.81 0.09 -9.75
CA HIS A 134 13.66 0.58 -10.83
C HIS A 134 15.01 1.04 -10.30
N ASP A 135 15.04 1.84 -9.24
CA ASP A 135 16.26 2.40 -8.67
C ASP A 135 17.15 1.31 -8.05
N LEU A 136 16.56 0.34 -7.36
CA LEU A 136 17.32 -0.81 -6.88
C LEU A 136 17.87 -1.67 -8.03
N THR A 137 17.12 -1.82 -9.12
CA THR A 137 17.56 -2.59 -10.29
C THR A 137 18.66 -1.85 -11.06
N SER A 138 18.54 -0.53 -11.26
CA SER A 138 19.50 0.29 -12.00
C SER A 138 20.87 0.32 -11.32
N HIS A 139 20.88 0.25 -9.99
CA HIS A 139 22.09 0.15 -9.18
C HIS A 139 22.58 -1.29 -8.95
N SER A 140 21.96 -2.29 -9.60
CA SER A 140 22.31 -3.72 -9.47
C SER A 140 22.23 -4.25 -8.02
N LEU A 141 21.38 -3.65 -7.19
CA LEU A 141 21.22 -3.99 -5.78
C LEU A 141 20.27 -5.18 -5.56
N ILE A 142 19.36 -5.40 -6.51
CA ILE A 142 18.44 -6.54 -6.52
C ILE A 142 18.60 -7.37 -7.79
N GLN A 143 18.23 -8.64 -7.70
CA GLN A 143 18.30 -9.61 -8.77
C GLN A 143 17.10 -9.52 -9.72
N ARG A 144 17.23 -10.13 -10.89
CA ARG A 144 16.20 -10.10 -11.96
C ARG A 144 14.86 -10.73 -11.54
N ASN A 145 14.90 -11.77 -10.69
CA ASN A 145 13.69 -12.36 -10.11
C ASN A 145 12.89 -11.35 -9.27
N SER A 146 13.58 -10.53 -8.48
CA SER A 146 12.99 -9.44 -7.71
C SER A 146 12.32 -8.42 -8.63
N THR A 147 12.96 -8.02 -9.73
CA THR A 147 12.37 -7.12 -10.74
C THR A 147 11.08 -7.69 -11.34
N ILE A 148 11.05 -8.98 -11.71
CA ILE A 148 9.84 -9.63 -12.25
C ILE A 148 8.71 -9.63 -11.20
N ARG A 149 9.06 -9.86 -9.94
CA ARG A 149 8.09 -9.84 -8.84
C ARG A 149 7.54 -8.43 -8.62
N THR A 150 8.38 -7.40 -8.70
CA THR A 150 7.93 -5.99 -8.66
C THR A 150 6.92 -5.68 -9.76
N LEU A 151 7.14 -6.15 -10.99
CA LEU A 151 6.19 -5.98 -12.10
C LEU A 151 4.87 -6.71 -11.84
N THR A 152 4.94 -7.91 -11.27
CA THR A 152 3.76 -8.70 -10.87
C THR A 152 2.95 -7.96 -9.80
N THR A 153 3.62 -7.44 -8.78
CA THR A 153 3.02 -6.63 -7.72
C THR A 153 2.43 -5.34 -8.26
N GLY A 154 3.11 -4.63 -9.16
CA GLY A 154 2.57 -3.44 -9.83
C GLY A 154 1.27 -3.75 -10.58
N SER A 155 1.23 -4.86 -11.30
CA SER A 155 0.01 -5.33 -11.98
C SER A 155 -1.13 -5.64 -10.99
N ALA A 156 -0.81 -6.23 -9.85
CA ALA A 156 -1.80 -6.48 -8.80
C ALA A 156 -2.35 -5.18 -8.18
N ILE A 157 -1.50 -4.16 -7.98
CA ILE A 157 -1.94 -2.84 -7.51
C ILE A 157 -2.87 -2.18 -8.54
N VAL A 158 -2.57 -2.27 -9.84
CA VAL A 158 -3.46 -1.79 -10.91
C VAL A 158 -4.78 -2.56 -10.94
N ASN A 159 -4.75 -3.87 -10.71
CA ASN A 159 -5.98 -4.65 -10.56
C ASN A 159 -6.80 -4.21 -9.34
N ALA A 160 -6.15 -3.87 -8.23
CA ALA A 160 -6.81 -3.26 -7.08
C ALA A 160 -7.44 -1.91 -7.46
N GLN A 161 -6.73 -1.04 -8.19
CA GLN A 161 -7.29 0.24 -8.69
C GLN A 161 -8.59 0.02 -9.44
N SER A 162 -8.66 -1.00 -10.30
CA SER A 162 -9.88 -1.28 -11.08
C SER A 162 -11.11 -1.58 -10.21
N ALA A 163 -10.94 -2.20 -9.04
CA ALA A 163 -12.03 -2.43 -8.09
C ALA A 163 -12.58 -1.11 -7.51
N TRP A 164 -11.72 -0.11 -7.38
CA TRP A 164 -12.06 1.23 -6.91
C TRP A 164 -12.37 2.23 -8.03
N ALA A 165 -12.28 1.83 -9.30
CA ALA A 165 -12.55 2.73 -10.43
C ALA A 165 -14.05 2.99 -10.63
N ASN A 166 -14.90 2.04 -10.26
CA ASN A 166 -16.35 2.13 -10.41
C ASN A 166 -17.01 2.41 -9.06
N ASN A 167 -18.01 3.29 -9.05
CA ASN A 167 -18.69 3.67 -7.81
C ASN A 167 -19.67 2.57 -7.37
N GLN A 168 -19.19 1.63 -6.54
CA GLN A 168 -20.02 0.61 -5.88
C GLN A 168 -20.88 1.22 -4.74
N ASN A 169 -20.65 2.48 -4.36
CA ASN A 169 -21.32 3.15 -3.24
C ASN A 169 -22.74 3.65 -3.55
N TYR A 170 -23.43 3.17 -4.58
CA TYR A 170 -24.78 3.65 -4.89
C TYR A 170 -25.85 2.85 -4.12
N PRO A 171 -26.50 3.42 -3.07
CA PRO A 171 -27.79 2.93 -2.59
C PRO A 171 -28.87 3.34 -3.60
N GLY A 172 -28.93 2.62 -4.72
CA GLY A 172 -29.72 3.03 -5.88
C GLY A 172 -30.40 1.89 -6.62
N LYS A 173 -30.74 0.79 -5.95
CA LYS A 173 -31.79 -0.15 -6.38
C LYS A 173 -32.15 -1.11 -5.25
N ARG A 174 -32.88 -0.62 -4.24
CA ARG A 174 -33.95 -1.48 -3.72
C ARG A 174 -35.06 -1.35 -4.74
N GLU A 175 -35.22 -2.34 -5.61
CA GLU A 175 -36.53 -2.56 -6.22
C GLU A 175 -37.48 -2.87 -5.08
N THR A 176 -38.10 -1.83 -4.51
CA THR A 176 -39.32 -2.00 -3.74
C THR A 176 -40.36 -2.44 -4.75
N LEU A 177 -40.52 -3.75 -4.90
CA LEU A 177 -41.71 -4.35 -5.47
C LEU A 177 -42.89 -3.83 -4.64
N SER A 178 -43.50 -2.74 -5.09
CA SER A 178 -44.78 -2.28 -4.59
C SER A 178 -45.81 -3.32 -5.06
N TRP A 179 -46.10 -4.28 -4.19
CA TRP A 179 -47.21 -5.18 -4.39
C TRP A 179 -48.50 -4.37 -4.24
N SER A 180 -49.12 -4.00 -5.36
CA SER A 180 -50.48 -3.48 -5.37
C SER A 180 -51.43 -4.67 -5.34
N GLY A 181 -51.75 -5.12 -4.12
CA GLY A 181 -52.94 -5.92 -3.83
C GLY A 181 -54.14 -5.01 -3.65
#